data_AF-A0A751EXI7-F1
#
_entry.id   AF-A0A751EXI7-F1
#
_cell.length_a   1.000
_cell.length_b   1.000
_cell.length_c   1.000
_cell.angle_alpha   90.00
_cell.angle_beta   90.00
_cell.angle_gamma   90.00
#
_symmetry.space_group_name_H-M   'P 1'
#
loop_
_entity.id
_entity.type
_entity.pdbx_description
1 polymer ?
#
loop_
_entity_poly.entity_id
_entity_poly.type
_entity_poly.pdbx_seq_one_letter_code
_entity_poly.pdbx_strand_id
1 'polypeptide(L)'
;WQQATAQTPGLLARALDPQAQPLNEEEMARLALGLRTRLQNDAGNVEGWLMLGRTGMVLGNAGTATGAYANAYRLDPKNRDAALGYAEALTRSSDPEDNRRGGELLRRLVSRDHTDIRVLSLYAFNAFEQQRFGEAVAAWEMMLKLLPAGDARRAVIERSIRLAQEK
;
A
#
# COMPACT_ATOMS: atom_id res chain seq x y z
N TRP A 1 -12.48 24.07 5.75
CA TRP A 1 -12.01 23.64 4.42
C TRP A 1 -11.13 24.67 3.71
N GLN A 2 -11.59 25.91 3.46
CA GLN A 2 -10.81 27.00 2.83
C GLN A 2 -9.39 27.17 3.38
N GLN A 3 -9.22 27.20 4.71
CA GLN A 3 -7.89 27.29 5.34
C GLN A 3 -6.98 26.08 5.03
N ALA A 4 -7.54 24.87 5.10
CA ALA A 4 -6.79 23.64 4.77
C ALA A 4 -6.37 23.64 3.29
N THR A 5 -7.26 24.07 2.39
CA THR A 5 -6.96 24.25 0.96
C THR A 5 -5.84 25.28 0.77
N ALA A 6 -5.87 26.43 1.45
CA ALA A 6 -4.82 27.45 1.32
C ALA A 6 -3.44 26.95 1.77
N GLN A 7 -3.37 26.14 2.84
CA GLN A 7 -2.11 25.63 3.39
C GLN A 7 -1.54 24.41 2.66
N THR A 8 -2.37 23.70 1.88
CA THR A 8 -1.97 22.42 1.27
C THR A 8 -0.71 22.51 0.39
N PRO A 9 -0.43 23.55 -0.42
CA PRO A 9 0.76 23.56 -1.25
C PRO A 9 2.03 23.52 -0.41
N GLY A 10 2.06 24.27 0.71
CA GLY A 10 3.17 24.26 1.65
C GLY A 10 3.31 22.93 2.39
N LEU A 11 2.18 22.37 2.85
CA LEU A 11 2.17 21.05 3.50
C LEU A 11 2.61 19.93 2.54
N LEU A 12 2.17 19.99 1.28
CA LEU A 12 2.53 19.04 0.24
C LEU A 12 4.03 19.14 -0.10
N ALA A 13 4.55 20.36 -0.29
CA ALA A 13 5.97 20.57 -0.54
C ALA A 13 6.81 20.00 0.61
N ARG A 14 6.40 20.23 1.86
CA ARG A 14 7.11 19.71 3.03
C ARG A 14 7.02 18.18 3.15
N ALA A 15 5.88 17.59 2.79
CA ALA A 15 5.71 16.13 2.76
C ALA A 15 6.54 15.44 1.67
N LEU A 16 6.89 16.16 0.60
CA LEU A 16 7.69 15.64 -0.51
C LEU A 16 9.20 15.87 -0.33
N ASP A 17 9.60 16.68 0.64
CA ASP A 17 11.00 17.01 0.93
C ASP A 17 11.57 16.07 2.01
N PRO A 18 12.53 15.18 1.67
CA PRO A 18 13.15 14.27 2.64
C PRO A 18 13.97 14.96 3.73
N GLN A 19 14.37 16.22 3.53
CA GLN A 19 15.15 17.02 4.49
C GLN A 19 14.27 17.87 5.40
N ALA A 20 12.98 17.99 5.10
CA ALA A 20 12.09 18.79 5.90
C ALA A 20 11.64 18.06 7.17
N GLN A 21 11.20 18.85 8.15
CA GLN A 21 10.58 18.30 9.35
C GLN A 21 9.30 17.52 8.96
N PRO A 22 9.14 16.27 9.42
CA PRO A 22 7.94 15.48 9.16
C PRO A 22 6.67 16.21 9.61
N LEU A 23 5.60 16.04 8.85
CA LEU A 23 4.29 16.54 9.24
C LEU A 23 3.81 15.82 10.51
N ASN A 24 3.31 16.58 11.48
CA ASN A 24 2.56 15.99 12.58
C ASN A 24 1.16 15.54 12.13
N GLU A 25 0.44 14.82 12.98
CA GLU A 25 -0.87 14.25 12.65
C GLU A 25 -1.91 15.32 12.24
N GLU A 26 -1.94 16.46 12.91
CA GLU A 26 -2.86 17.56 12.61
C GLU A 26 -2.56 18.19 11.23
N GLU A 27 -1.29 18.34 10.91
CA GLU A 27 -0.83 18.82 9.61
C GLU A 27 -1.12 17.81 8.50
N MET A 28 -0.95 16.51 8.77
CA MET A 28 -1.35 15.43 7.85
C MET A 28 -2.87 15.44 7.61
N ALA A 29 -3.68 15.64 8.64
CA ALA A 29 -5.14 15.75 8.50
C ALA A 29 -5.54 16.97 7.65
N ARG A 30 -4.88 18.12 7.85
CA ARG A 30 -5.06 19.31 7.00
C ARG A 30 -4.64 19.06 5.55
N LEU A 31 -3.50 18.39 5.34
CA LEU A 31 -3.03 17.99 4.01
C LEU A 31 -4.06 17.10 3.32
N ALA A 32 -4.56 16.06 3.99
CA ALA A 32 -5.58 15.16 3.45
C ALA A 32 -6.86 15.91 3.03
N LEU A 33 -7.37 16.79 3.90
CA LEU A 33 -8.56 17.60 3.59
C LEU A 33 -8.33 18.50 2.37
N GLY A 34 -7.17 19.16 2.32
CA GLY A 34 -6.78 20.06 1.24
C GLY A 34 -6.56 19.36 -0.10
N LEU A 35 -5.96 18.16 -0.09
CA LEU A 35 -5.80 17.29 -1.26
C LEU A 35 -7.17 16.84 -1.77
N ARG A 36 -8.01 16.28 -0.89
CA ARG A 36 -9.36 15.83 -1.26
C ARG A 36 -10.19 16.95 -1.90
N THR A 37 -10.09 18.18 -1.37
CA THR A 37 -10.82 19.35 -1.91
C THR A 37 -10.30 19.72 -3.30
N ARG A 38 -8.98 19.67 -3.54
CA ARG A 38 -8.42 19.94 -4.89
C ARG A 38 -8.82 18.88 -5.90
N LEU A 39 -8.74 17.62 -5.51
CA LEU A 39 -9.00 16.48 -6.39
C LEU A 39 -10.46 16.37 -6.83
N GLN A 40 -11.39 17.09 -6.17
CA GLN A 40 -12.75 17.28 -6.69
C GLN A 40 -12.77 18.09 -7.99
N ASN A 41 -11.86 19.07 -8.13
CA ASN A 41 -11.75 19.92 -9.33
C ASN A 41 -10.69 19.41 -10.32
N ASP A 42 -9.71 18.65 -9.84
CA ASP A 42 -8.63 18.06 -10.62
C ASP A 42 -8.64 16.53 -10.48
N ALA A 43 -9.74 15.91 -10.92
CA ALA A 43 -9.98 14.48 -10.74
C ALA A 43 -9.02 13.59 -11.55
N GLY A 44 -8.29 14.14 -12.53
CA GLY A 44 -7.32 13.44 -13.36
C GLY A 44 -5.92 13.32 -12.75
N ASN A 45 -5.69 13.93 -11.59
CA ASN A 45 -4.37 14.02 -10.98
C ASN A 45 -3.98 12.76 -10.20
N VAL A 46 -3.35 11.81 -10.91
CA VAL A 46 -2.88 10.53 -10.35
C VAL A 46 -1.99 10.74 -9.13
N GLU A 47 -1.01 11.65 -9.21
CA GLU A 47 -0.07 11.91 -8.11
C GLU A 47 -0.75 12.47 -6.86
N GLY A 48 -1.74 13.34 -7.05
CA GLY A 48 -2.54 13.86 -5.94
C GLY A 48 -3.37 12.77 -5.27
N TRP A 49 -3.94 11.84 -6.04
CA TRP A 49 -4.63 10.66 -5.51
C TRP A 49 -3.68 9.72 -4.77
N LEU A 50 -2.47 9.48 -5.29
CA LEU A 50 -1.43 8.71 -4.60
C LEU A 50 -1.06 9.34 -3.26
N MET A 51 -0.84 10.66 -3.24
CA MET A 51 -0.50 11.36 -2.01
C MET A 51 -1.64 11.32 -0.99
N LEU A 52 -2.89 11.48 -1.43
CA LEU A 52 -4.05 11.34 -0.55
C LEU A 52 -4.17 9.92 0.01
N GLY A 53 -3.89 8.90 -0.82
CA GLY A 53 -3.86 7.50 -0.40
C GLY A 53 -2.81 7.25 0.69
N ARG A 54 -1.57 7.71 0.47
CA ARG A 54 -0.47 7.62 1.45
C ARG A 54 -0.82 8.34 2.75
N THR A 55 -1.36 9.55 2.66
CA THR A 55 -1.79 10.33 3.83
C THR A 55 -2.90 9.62 4.60
N GLY A 56 -3.88 9.04 3.91
CA GLY A 56 -4.95 8.24 4.51
C GLY A 56 -4.41 7.02 5.26
N MET A 57 -3.41 6.33 4.71
CA MET A 57 -2.75 5.19 5.37
C MET A 57 -2.03 5.61 6.65
N VAL A 58 -1.28 6.72 6.62
CA VAL A 58 -0.57 7.24 7.79
C VAL A 58 -1.54 7.63 8.91
N LEU A 59 -2.68 8.22 8.56
CA LEU A 59 -3.72 8.63 9.50
C LEU A 59 -4.63 7.47 9.96
N GLY A 60 -4.39 6.23 9.51
CA GLY A 60 -5.29 5.09 9.78
C GLY A 60 -6.69 5.26 9.17
N ASN A 61 -6.89 6.21 8.26
CA ASN A 61 -8.16 6.46 7.59
C ASN A 61 -8.31 5.54 6.37
N ALA A 62 -8.73 4.30 6.63
CA ALA A 62 -8.88 3.26 5.62
C ALA A 62 -9.76 3.68 4.44
N GLY A 63 -10.90 4.33 4.70
CA GLY A 63 -11.82 4.77 3.64
C GLY A 63 -11.17 5.79 2.69
N THR A 64 -10.42 6.75 3.23
CA THR A 64 -9.67 7.72 2.41
C THR A 64 -8.57 7.03 1.61
N ALA A 65 -7.80 6.14 2.24
CA ALA A 65 -6.74 5.41 1.59
C ALA A 65 -7.25 4.58 0.41
N THR A 66 -8.23 3.71 0.66
CA THR A 66 -8.81 2.83 -0.36
C THR A 66 -9.44 3.62 -1.49
N GLY A 67 -10.24 4.66 -1.19
CA GLY A 67 -10.88 5.48 -2.21
C GLY A 67 -9.89 6.26 -3.07
N ALA A 68 -8.82 6.79 -2.47
CA ALA A 68 -7.80 7.55 -3.19
C ALA A 68 -6.96 6.65 -4.10
N TYR A 69 -6.48 5.51 -3.58
CA TYR A 69 -5.72 4.56 -4.41
C TYR A 69 -6.58 3.91 -5.50
N ALA A 70 -7.87 3.66 -5.26
CA ALA A 70 -8.79 3.20 -6.29
C ALA A 70 -8.90 4.22 -7.44
N ASN A 71 -8.97 5.52 -7.13
CA ASN A 71 -8.97 6.57 -8.16
C ASN A 71 -7.64 6.64 -8.91
N ALA A 72 -6.51 6.62 -8.21
CA ALA A 72 -5.18 6.59 -8.85
C ALA A 72 -5.05 5.39 -9.80
N TYR A 73 -5.42 4.19 -9.35
CA TYR A 73 -5.32 2.96 -10.14
C TYR A 73 -6.30 2.96 -11.33
N ARG A 74 -7.48 3.55 -11.19
CA ARG A 74 -8.44 3.71 -12.30
C ARG A 74 -7.89 4.62 -13.39
N LEU A 75 -7.22 5.71 -13.00
CA LEU A 75 -6.66 6.70 -13.93
C LEU A 75 -5.41 6.17 -14.63
N ASP A 76 -4.54 5.47 -13.90
CA ASP A 76 -3.35 4.82 -14.46
C ASP A 76 -3.17 3.39 -13.88
N PRO A 77 -3.78 2.37 -14.52
CA PRO A 77 -3.64 0.97 -14.09
C PRO A 77 -2.23 0.39 -14.28
N LYS A 78 -1.35 1.07 -15.01
CA LYS A 78 0.04 0.65 -15.23
C LYS A 78 0.97 1.23 -14.19
N ASN A 79 0.56 2.28 -13.48
CA ASN A 79 1.31 2.86 -12.37
C ASN A 79 1.45 1.83 -11.23
N ARG A 80 2.69 1.42 -10.96
CA ARG A 80 3.01 0.42 -9.94
C ARG A 80 2.64 0.89 -8.54
N ASP A 81 2.87 2.16 -8.23
CA ASP A 81 2.57 2.72 -6.91
C ASP A 81 1.06 2.76 -6.65
N ALA A 82 0.27 3.09 -7.68
CA ALA A 82 -1.18 3.06 -7.59
C ALA A 82 -1.70 1.63 -7.36
N ALA A 83 -1.19 0.67 -8.15
CA ALA A 83 -1.57 -0.73 -8.00
C ALA A 83 -1.19 -1.29 -6.63
N LEU A 84 0.02 -1.02 -6.16
CA LEU A 84 0.51 -1.53 -4.87
C LEU A 84 -0.17 -0.85 -3.70
N GLY A 85 -0.31 0.47 -3.71
CA GLY A 85 -1.03 1.20 -2.67
C GLY A 85 -2.50 0.77 -2.58
N TYR A 86 -3.15 0.53 -3.73
CA TYR A 86 -4.52 0.02 -3.74
C TYR A 86 -4.60 -1.39 -3.18
N ALA A 87 -3.69 -2.28 -3.60
CA ALA A 87 -3.66 -3.65 -3.09
C ALA A 87 -3.42 -3.68 -1.59
N GLU A 88 -2.47 -2.91 -1.08
CA GLU A 88 -2.16 -2.81 0.35
C GLU A 88 -3.38 -2.32 1.15
N ALA A 89 -4.06 -1.27 0.69
CA ALA A 89 -5.27 -0.76 1.33
C ALA A 89 -6.40 -1.81 1.36
N LEU A 90 -6.60 -2.55 0.26
CA LEU A 90 -7.59 -3.63 0.18
C LEU A 90 -7.26 -4.80 1.12
N THR A 91 -6.00 -5.21 1.19
CA THR A 91 -5.58 -6.34 2.08
C THR A 91 -5.61 -6.02 3.58
N ARG A 92 -5.84 -4.76 3.95
CA ARG A 92 -6.08 -4.35 5.35
C ARG A 92 -7.56 -4.25 5.70
N SER A 93 -8.44 -4.35 4.70
CA SER A 93 -9.88 -4.31 4.89
C SER A 93 -10.35 -5.55 5.65
N SER A 94 -11.42 -5.40 6.45
CA SER A 94 -12.11 -6.55 7.04
C SER A 94 -13.04 -7.26 6.05
N ASP A 95 -13.26 -6.68 4.87
CA ASP A 95 -14.08 -7.28 3.82
C ASP A 95 -13.30 -8.40 3.09
N PRO A 96 -13.79 -9.65 3.08
CA PRO A 96 -13.16 -10.75 2.35
C PRO A 96 -13.00 -10.49 0.85
N GLU A 97 -13.94 -9.77 0.23
CA GLU A 97 -13.89 -9.46 -1.19
C GLU A 97 -12.79 -8.43 -1.52
N ASP A 98 -12.59 -7.44 -0.64
CA ASP A 98 -11.45 -6.53 -0.75
C ASP A 98 -10.14 -7.31 -0.63
N ASN A 99 -10.01 -8.17 0.37
CA ASN A 99 -8.82 -9.01 0.55
C ASN A 99 -8.52 -9.86 -0.68
N ARG A 100 -9.55 -10.46 -1.29
CA ARG A 100 -9.43 -11.23 -2.54
C ARG A 100 -8.92 -10.36 -3.68
N ARG A 101 -9.52 -9.18 -3.89
CA ARG A 101 -9.09 -8.22 -4.93
C ARG A 101 -7.67 -7.72 -4.72
N GLY A 102 -7.31 -7.40 -3.49
CA GLY A 102 -5.96 -6.99 -3.10
C GLY A 102 -4.94 -8.10 -3.39
N GLY A 103 -5.26 -9.35 -3.04
CA GLY A 103 -4.45 -10.52 -3.35
C GLY A 103 -4.21 -10.73 -4.85
N GLU A 104 -5.23 -10.53 -5.68
CA GLU A 104 -5.07 -10.61 -7.15
C GLU A 104 -4.19 -9.49 -7.73
N LEU A 105 -4.28 -8.28 -7.17
CA LEU A 105 -3.37 -7.19 -7.54
C LEU A 105 -1.92 -7.52 -7.15
N LEU A 106 -1.70 -8.00 -5.93
CA LEU A 106 -0.39 -8.42 -5.45
C LEU A 106 0.18 -9.56 -6.29
N ARG A 107 -0.63 -10.56 -6.66
CA ARG A 107 -0.21 -11.64 -7.56
C ARG A 107 0.32 -11.09 -8.88
N ARG A 108 -0.41 -10.16 -9.51
CA ARG A 108 0.03 -9.50 -10.75
C ARG A 108 1.31 -8.71 -10.59
N LEU A 109 1.49 -8.04 -9.44
CA LEU A 109 2.71 -7.29 -9.14
C LEU A 109 3.91 -8.23 -8.98
N VAL A 110 3.77 -9.31 -8.20
CA VAL A 110 4.80 -10.34 -8.06
C VAL A 110 5.16 -10.94 -9.42
N SER A 111 4.19 -11.31 -10.25
CA SER A 111 4.46 -11.92 -11.57
C SER A 111 5.24 -11.01 -12.53
N ARG A 112 5.23 -9.69 -12.31
CA ARG A 112 6.00 -8.74 -13.12
C ARG A 112 7.41 -8.51 -12.58
N ASP A 113 7.58 -8.63 -11.27
CA ASP A 113 8.83 -8.39 -10.59
C ASP A 113 8.93 -9.28 -9.34
N HIS A 114 9.72 -10.34 -9.48
CA HIS A 114 9.93 -11.34 -8.44
C HIS A 114 10.98 -10.93 -7.39
N THR A 115 11.46 -9.68 -7.40
CA THR A 115 12.56 -9.23 -6.52
C THR A 115 12.12 -8.26 -5.42
N ASP A 116 10.92 -7.70 -5.54
CA ASP A 116 10.38 -6.78 -4.54
C ASP A 116 9.89 -7.55 -3.31
N ILE A 117 10.75 -7.63 -2.30
CA ILE A 117 10.49 -8.29 -1.02
C ILE A 117 9.23 -7.74 -0.34
N ARG A 118 8.89 -6.45 -0.51
CA ARG A 118 7.68 -5.87 0.10
C ARG A 118 6.43 -6.45 -0.55
N VAL A 119 6.39 -6.50 -1.88
CA VAL A 119 5.24 -7.07 -2.61
C VAL A 119 5.11 -8.56 -2.32
N LEU A 120 6.23 -9.30 -2.33
CA LEU A 120 6.27 -10.72 -1.96
C LEU A 120 5.72 -10.97 -0.55
N SER A 121 6.11 -10.14 0.42
CA SER A 121 5.65 -10.26 1.80
C SER A 121 4.14 -10.03 1.90
N LEU A 122 3.62 -8.94 1.32
CA LEU A 122 2.19 -8.65 1.33
C LEU A 122 1.39 -9.76 0.65
N TYR A 123 1.90 -10.26 -0.49
CA TYR A 123 1.27 -11.35 -1.21
C TYR A 123 1.21 -12.63 -0.39
N ALA A 124 2.33 -13.03 0.22
CA ALA A 124 2.42 -14.26 0.99
C ALA A 124 1.47 -14.27 2.19
N PHE A 125 1.43 -13.17 2.96
CA PHE A 125 0.52 -13.05 4.10
C PHE A 125 -0.95 -13.05 3.66
N ASN A 126 -1.30 -12.27 2.63
CA ASN A 126 -2.68 -12.25 2.14
C ASN A 126 -3.10 -13.62 1.56
N ALA A 127 -2.20 -14.35 0.89
CA ALA A 127 -2.46 -15.69 0.41
C ALA A 127 -2.68 -16.67 1.58
N PHE A 128 -1.87 -16.57 2.64
CA PHE A 128 -2.03 -17.40 3.84
C PHE A 128 -3.37 -17.17 4.55
N GLU A 129 -3.75 -15.91 4.78
CA GLU A 129 -5.04 -15.55 5.39
C GLU A 129 -6.23 -16.03 4.55
N GLN A 130 -6.07 -16.08 3.23
CA GLN A 130 -7.07 -16.62 2.30
C GLN A 130 -6.94 -18.15 2.08
N GLN A 131 -6.19 -18.85 2.93
CA GLN A 131 -6.00 -20.30 2.88
C GLN A 131 -5.36 -20.83 1.57
N ARG A 132 -4.72 -19.94 0.80
CA ARG A 132 -3.95 -20.28 -0.41
C ARG A 132 -2.51 -20.63 -0.03
N PHE A 133 -2.36 -21.66 0.81
CA PHE A 133 -1.10 -22.00 1.48
C PHE A 133 0.05 -22.28 0.51
N GLY A 134 -0.21 -22.98 -0.60
CA GLY A 134 0.83 -23.24 -1.62
C GLY A 134 1.41 -21.96 -2.23
N GLU A 135 0.58 -20.93 -2.43
CA GLU A 135 1.01 -19.66 -2.98
C GLU A 135 1.76 -18.82 -1.92
N ALA A 136 1.34 -18.90 -0.65
CA ALA A 136 2.06 -18.29 0.46
C ALA A 136 3.47 -18.87 0.62
N VAL A 137 3.59 -20.21 0.61
CA VAL A 137 4.88 -20.92 0.69
C VAL A 137 5.79 -20.53 -0.46
N ALA A 138 5.30 -20.56 -1.70
CA ALA A 138 6.11 -20.20 -2.87
C ALA A 138 6.65 -18.76 -2.80
N ALA A 139 5.83 -17.81 -2.33
CA ALA A 139 6.26 -16.42 -2.16
C ALA A 139 7.30 -16.26 -1.05
N TRP A 140 7.11 -16.92 0.09
CA TRP A 140 8.07 -16.95 1.19
C TRP A 140 9.40 -17.61 0.82
N GLU A 141 9.39 -18.70 0.06
CA GLU A 141 10.59 -19.33 -0.47
C GLU A 141 11.36 -18.39 -1.40
N MET A 142 10.65 -17.62 -2.24
CA MET A 142 11.27 -16.59 -3.07
C MET A 142 11.95 -15.52 -2.19
N MET A 143 11.29 -15.08 -1.12
CA MET A 143 11.90 -14.13 -0.18
C MET A 143 13.17 -14.70 0.45
N LEU A 144 13.20 -15.97 0.86
CA LEU A 144 14.41 -16.59 1.44
C LEU A 144 15.57 -16.62 0.45
N LYS A 145 15.32 -16.75 -0.86
CA LYS A 145 16.36 -16.69 -1.90
C LYS A 145 16.95 -15.29 -2.06
N LEU A 146 16.15 -14.24 -1.82
CA LEU A 146 16.55 -12.83 -1.97
C LEU A 146 17.20 -12.24 -0.71
N LEU A 147 16.79 -12.73 0.46
CA LEU A 147 17.26 -12.21 1.74
C LEU A 147 18.69 -12.67 2.06
N PRO A 148 19.56 -11.78 2.56
CA PRO A 148 20.88 -12.15 3.08
C PRO A 148 20.77 -13.22 4.18
N ALA A 149 21.78 -14.07 4.30
CA ALA A 149 21.78 -15.19 5.26
C ALA A 149 21.56 -14.76 6.72
N GLY A 150 22.07 -13.58 7.11
CA GLY A 150 21.92 -13.03 8.46
C GLY A 150 20.67 -12.17 8.68
N ASP A 151 19.75 -12.10 7.72
CA ASP A 151 18.55 -11.28 7.85
C ASP A 151 17.56 -11.89 8.87
N ALA A 152 17.20 -11.12 9.89
CA ALA A 152 16.32 -11.56 10.98
C ALA A 152 14.94 -12.04 10.49
N ARG A 153 14.47 -11.56 9.33
CA ARG A 153 13.18 -11.96 8.75
C ARG A 153 13.16 -13.42 8.31
N ARG A 154 14.32 -14.02 7.99
CA ARG A 154 14.40 -15.41 7.52
C ARG A 154 13.77 -16.40 8.49
N ALA A 155 14.08 -16.29 9.79
CA ALA A 155 13.54 -17.19 10.81
C ALA A 155 12.01 -17.12 10.92
N VAL A 156 11.43 -15.92 10.77
CA VAL A 156 9.98 -15.73 10.76
C VAL A 156 9.37 -16.38 9.52
N ILE A 157 9.96 -16.15 8.35
CA ILE A 157 9.49 -16.71 7.07
C ILE A 157 9.54 -18.24 7.09
N GLU A 158 10.63 -18.84 7.57
CA GLU A 158 10.76 -20.29 7.70
C GLU A 158 9.69 -20.89 8.63
N ARG A 159 9.36 -20.19 9.72
CA ARG A 159 8.26 -20.61 10.62
C ARG A 159 6.90 -20.51 9.91
N SER A 160 6.67 -19.44 9.16
CA SER A 160 5.43 -19.25 8.39
C SER A 160 5.26 -20.33 7.32
N ILE A 161 6.34 -20.73 6.64
CA ILE A 161 6.33 -21.84 5.68
C ILE A 161 5.91 -23.14 6.37
N ARG A 162 6.54 -23.50 7.50
CA ARG A 162 6.18 -24.72 8.24
C ARG A 162 4.71 -24.72 8.65
N LEU A 163 4.22 -23.61 9.21
CA LEU A 163 2.83 -23.48 9.62
C LEU A 163 1.86 -23.66 8.45
N ALA A 164 2.19 -23.15 7.26
CA ALA A 164 1.34 -23.29 6.08
C ALA A 164 1.37 -24.70 5.49
N GLN A 165 2.49 -25.42 5.61
CA GLN A 165 2.62 -26.81 5.15
C GLN A 165 1.87 -27.82 6.04
N GLU A 166 1.60 -27.44 7.29
CA GLU A 166 0.81 -28.24 8.24
C GLU A 166 -0.71 -28.10 8.08
N LYS A 167 -1.17 -27.19 7.20
CA LYS A 167 -2.60 -26.95 6.92
C LYS A 167 -3.07 -27.71 5.69
#